data_AF-A0A849H057-F1
#
_entry.id   AF-A0A849H057-F1
#
_cell.length_a   1.000
_cell.length_b   1.000
_cell.length_c   1.000
_cell.angle_alpha   90.00
_cell.angle_beta   90.00
_cell.angle_gamma   90.00
#
_symmetry.space_group_name_H-M   'P 1'
#
loop_
_entity.id
_entity.type
_entity.pdbx_description
1 polymer ?
#
loop_
_entity_poly.entity_id
_entity_poly.type
_entity_poly.pdbx_seq_one_letter_code
_entity_poly.pdbx_strand_id
1 'polypeptide(L)'
;MPDRIDTPLFKVLKKIIPVERDEWIPVLLATAYGFCILLSYYILRPVRDEISAEDRGNLQILWTAVFFVMVLAVPLYSSAVSRFSRAVFIPLANRFFALNLVLFYVALQFLPLTSRPWIDRVFYVWTSVFALFVVTVFWGFIVDLFRNRQGKRVFGFIAMGSSAGGLVGSLVVTALATKVPTFVLLLIAILPLEFAAWFAWFLHRRAGEGQETLRVEKERVPGNAWSGIRLLAKSPYLLTIGAFIFLMTYASTVLYFHQGTLVRDFIPDRGARTEFYGWLDFWTNFLTLFGQMFVAAHILKWLRIGMALAIVPGIALLGYLGLGLYPTLMVVAVFSIFYRAGRYSIARPAREVLFTVVNREERYKSKAFIDAAVYRGGDLVNGWVITGLEMIGLTLAGIAFVAVPVMGVWMAVGFYLGRSQEERSRVWEEKEPASAEPEAG
;
A
#
# COMPACT_ATOMS: atom_id res chain seq x y z
N MET A 1 8.81 26.59 38.06
CA MET A 1 9.32 25.43 38.84
C MET A 1 8.29 25.09 39.89
N PRO A 2 8.10 23.81 40.28
CA PRO A 2 9.13 22.77 40.22
C PRO A 2 8.71 21.46 39.50
N ASP A 3 9.73 20.84 38.91
CA ASP A 3 10.05 19.41 38.96
C ASP A 3 9.16 18.29 38.38
N ARG A 4 9.87 17.48 37.59
CA ARG A 4 9.82 16.01 37.49
C ARG A 4 8.76 15.38 36.60
N ILE A 5 9.09 15.30 35.32
CA ILE A 5 9.07 14.01 34.62
C ILE A 5 10.36 13.88 33.79
N ASP A 6 11.52 13.83 34.46
CA ASP A 6 12.72 13.20 33.89
C ASP A 6 12.54 11.68 34.00
N THR A 7 11.58 11.12 33.25
CA THR A 7 11.40 9.67 33.25
C THR A 7 12.61 9.01 32.58
N PRO A 8 13.10 7.87 33.09
CA PRO A 8 14.10 7.04 32.41
C PRO A 8 13.69 6.74 30.96
N LEU A 9 12.38 6.62 30.73
CA LEU A 9 11.75 6.48 29.42
C LEU A 9 12.16 7.60 28.45
N PHE A 10 12.23 8.87 28.90
CA PHE A 10 12.61 10.00 28.05
C PHE A 10 14.08 9.94 27.60
N LYS A 11 14.99 9.48 28.48
CA LYS A 11 16.41 9.30 28.14
C LYS A 11 16.65 8.12 27.19
N VAL A 12 15.90 7.03 27.35
CA VAL A 12 15.96 5.86 26.45
C VAL A 12 15.38 6.21 25.07
N LEU A 13 14.23 6.90 25.03
CA LEU A 13 13.57 7.33 23.79
C LEU A 13 14.41 8.34 22.99
N LYS A 14 15.12 9.27 23.65
CA LYS A 14 16.04 10.21 22.99
C LYS A 14 17.26 9.53 22.35
N LYS A 15 17.64 8.35 22.84
CA LYS A 15 18.75 7.54 22.30
C LYS A 15 18.34 6.78 21.02
N ILE A 16 17.05 6.60 20.79
CA ILE A 16 16.46 5.87 19.65
C ILE A 16 15.85 6.85 18.63
N ILE A 17 15.37 8.02 19.05
CA ILE A 17 14.66 8.97 18.18
C ILE A 17 15.17 10.39 18.46
N PRO A 18 15.72 11.11 17.46
CA PRO A 18 16.05 12.50 17.61
C PRO A 18 14.75 13.31 17.50
N VAL A 19 14.02 13.51 18.60
CA VAL A 19 12.83 14.39 18.68
C VAL A 19 13.10 15.48 19.72
N GLU A 20 12.84 16.74 19.35
CA GLU A 20 13.00 17.88 20.26
C GLU A 20 11.86 17.91 21.29
N ARG A 21 12.08 18.54 22.46
CA ARG A 21 11.18 18.42 23.63
C ARG A 21 9.75 18.91 23.35
N ASP A 22 9.62 19.89 22.48
CA ASP A 22 8.39 20.52 21.99
C ASP A 22 7.67 19.71 20.89
N GLU A 23 8.36 18.79 20.22
CA GLU A 23 7.83 18.00 19.10
C GLU A 23 7.22 16.66 19.52
N TRP A 24 7.49 16.18 20.75
CA TRP A 24 7.09 14.84 21.19
C TRP A 24 5.59 14.58 21.15
N ILE A 25 4.80 15.55 21.61
CA ILE A 25 3.35 15.40 21.66
C ILE A 25 2.75 15.30 20.25
N PRO A 26 3.03 16.24 19.31
CA PRO A 26 2.58 16.11 17.93
C PRO A 26 3.00 14.81 17.28
N VAL A 27 4.25 14.37 17.49
CA VAL A 27 4.76 13.11 16.94
C VAL A 27 4.00 11.90 17.49
N LEU A 28 3.80 11.82 18.81
CA LEU A 28 3.07 10.69 19.42
C LEU A 28 1.61 10.63 18.96
N LEU A 29 0.94 11.78 18.85
CA LEU A 29 -0.43 11.85 18.35
C LEU A 29 -0.53 11.49 16.86
N ALA A 30 0.43 11.93 16.04
CA ALA A 30 0.54 11.51 14.64
C ALA A 30 0.78 10.00 14.50
N THR A 31 1.67 9.44 15.33
CA THR A 31 1.94 8.01 15.41
C THR A 31 0.70 7.23 15.84
N ALA A 32 -0.02 7.70 16.87
CA ALA A 32 -1.27 7.09 17.34
C ALA A 32 -2.38 7.18 16.28
N TYR A 33 -2.49 8.29 15.57
CA TYR A 33 -3.41 8.45 14.45
C TYR A 33 -3.12 7.42 13.35
N GLY A 34 -1.86 7.32 12.89
CA GLY A 34 -1.44 6.34 11.89
C GLY A 34 -1.65 4.89 12.34
N PHE A 35 -1.35 4.59 13.61
CA PHE A 35 -1.60 3.30 14.23
C PHE A 35 -3.09 2.91 14.14
N CYS A 36 -4.00 3.78 14.60
CA CYS A 36 -5.43 3.51 14.60
C CYS A 36 -5.99 3.32 13.18
N ILE A 37 -5.58 4.19 12.26
CA ILE A 37 -5.97 4.13 10.85
C ILE A 37 -5.58 2.80 10.21
N LEU A 38 -4.31 2.38 10.36
CA LEU A 38 -3.86 1.10 9.81
C LEU A 38 -4.45 -0.09 10.56
N LEU A 39 -4.67 0.01 11.87
CA LEU A 39 -5.35 -1.02 12.65
C LEU A 39 -6.76 -1.27 12.11
N SER A 40 -7.55 -0.22 11.85
CA SER A 40 -8.87 -0.36 11.23
C SER A 40 -8.80 -1.04 9.87
N TYR A 41 -7.89 -0.60 9.00
CA TYR A 41 -7.73 -1.19 7.67
C TYR A 41 -7.34 -2.67 7.70
N TYR A 42 -6.41 -3.06 8.57
CA TYR A 42 -5.97 -4.44 8.68
C TYR A 42 -6.97 -5.36 9.42
N ILE A 43 -7.98 -4.81 10.11
CA ILE A 43 -9.14 -5.59 10.54
C ILE A 43 -10.08 -5.88 9.36
N LEU A 44 -10.32 -4.88 8.51
CA LEU A 44 -11.28 -4.98 7.39
C LEU A 44 -10.71 -5.74 6.19
N ARG A 45 -9.39 -5.70 6.00
CA ARG A 45 -8.74 -6.29 4.82
C ARG A 45 -8.89 -7.81 4.73
N PRO A 46 -8.71 -8.61 5.80
CA PRO A 46 -8.97 -10.04 5.73
C PRO A 46 -10.43 -10.38 5.44
N VAL A 47 -11.38 -9.56 5.91
CA VAL A 47 -12.81 -9.71 5.57
C VAL A 47 -13.04 -9.47 4.07
N ARG A 48 -12.40 -8.44 3.50
CA ARG A 48 -12.44 -8.18 2.06
C ARG A 48 -11.82 -9.33 1.25
N ASP A 49 -10.66 -9.82 1.69
CA ASP A 49 -9.94 -10.89 0.97
C ASP A 49 -10.71 -12.24 1.08
N GLU A 50 -11.45 -12.45 2.17
CA GLU A 50 -12.39 -13.56 2.28
C GLU A 50 -13.56 -13.44 1.30
N ILE A 51 -14.14 -12.25 1.16
CA ILE A 51 -15.21 -11.99 0.17
C ILE A 51 -14.71 -12.29 -1.26
N SER A 52 -13.48 -11.91 -1.60
CA SER A 52 -12.92 -12.28 -2.92
C SER A 52 -12.77 -13.79 -3.10
N ALA A 53 -12.48 -14.54 -2.05
CA ALA A 53 -12.40 -15.99 -2.13
C ALA A 53 -13.79 -16.59 -2.37
N GLU A 54 -14.81 -16.11 -1.66
CA GLU A 54 -16.20 -16.55 -1.86
C GLU A 54 -16.72 -16.21 -3.27
N ASP A 55 -16.44 -14.99 -3.75
CA ASP A 55 -16.92 -14.49 -5.05
C ASP A 55 -15.88 -14.64 -6.17
N ARG A 56 -15.03 -15.68 -6.09
CA ARG A 56 -13.87 -15.91 -6.99
C ARG A 56 -14.19 -15.87 -8.48
N GLY A 57 -15.41 -16.26 -8.89
CA GLY A 57 -15.84 -16.23 -10.29
C GLY A 57 -16.14 -14.83 -10.85
N ASN A 58 -16.22 -13.81 -10.00
CA ASN A 58 -16.57 -12.44 -10.37
C ASN A 58 -15.45 -11.43 -10.07
N LEU A 59 -14.23 -11.88 -9.74
CA LEU A 59 -13.12 -11.00 -9.36
C LEU A 59 -12.75 -9.98 -10.43
N GLN A 60 -12.73 -10.39 -11.70
CA GLN A 60 -12.50 -9.53 -12.86
C GLN A 60 -13.55 -8.40 -12.95
N ILE A 61 -14.80 -8.69 -12.61
CA ILE A 61 -15.90 -7.70 -12.59
C ILE A 61 -15.72 -6.77 -11.39
N LEU A 62 -15.39 -7.30 -10.21
CA LEU A 62 -15.12 -6.51 -9.01
C LEU A 62 -13.95 -5.54 -9.23
N TRP A 63 -12.87 -5.99 -9.86
CA TRP A 63 -11.72 -5.14 -10.16
C TRP A 63 -12.03 -4.11 -11.24
N THR A 64 -12.90 -4.46 -12.20
CA THR A 64 -13.47 -3.50 -13.15
C THR A 64 -14.25 -2.40 -12.42
N ALA A 65 -15.12 -2.77 -11.49
CA ALA A 65 -15.86 -1.83 -10.66
C ALA A 65 -14.92 -0.95 -9.80
N VAL A 66 -13.93 -1.55 -9.13
CA VAL A 66 -12.92 -0.83 -8.34
C VAL A 66 -12.19 0.20 -9.20
N PHE A 67 -11.77 -0.16 -10.41
CA PHE A 67 -11.07 0.76 -11.31
C PHE A 67 -11.91 2.00 -11.63
N PHE A 68 -13.14 1.81 -12.11
CA PHE A 68 -14.01 2.94 -12.48
C PHE A 68 -14.44 3.76 -11.26
N VAL A 69 -14.73 3.12 -10.13
CA VAL A 69 -15.04 3.83 -8.88
C VAL A 69 -13.85 4.64 -8.39
N MET A 70 -12.61 4.13 -8.50
CA MET A 70 -11.40 4.89 -8.15
C MET A 70 -11.17 6.08 -9.08
N VAL A 71 -11.40 5.92 -10.39
CA VAL A 71 -11.32 7.01 -11.37
C VAL A 71 -12.29 8.15 -11.02
N LEU A 72 -13.46 7.85 -10.47
CA LEU A 72 -14.43 8.84 -9.99
C LEU A 72 -14.09 9.37 -8.58
N ALA A 73 -13.65 8.51 -7.68
CA ALA A 73 -13.40 8.86 -6.28
C ALA A 73 -12.20 9.80 -6.11
N VAL A 74 -11.16 9.66 -6.94
CA VAL A 74 -9.94 10.50 -6.84
C VAL A 74 -10.24 11.99 -7.14
N PRO A 75 -10.94 12.36 -8.23
CA PRO A 75 -11.37 13.74 -8.46
C PRO A 75 -12.32 14.27 -7.38
N LEU A 76 -13.28 13.46 -6.92
CA LEU A 76 -14.20 13.85 -5.86
C LEU A 76 -13.46 14.16 -4.55
N TYR A 77 -12.47 13.33 -4.20
CA TYR A 77 -11.57 13.56 -3.08
C TYR A 77 -10.79 14.88 -3.25
N SER A 78 -10.17 15.08 -4.41
CA SER A 78 -9.41 16.31 -4.70
C SER A 78 -10.29 17.57 -4.57
N SER A 79 -11.53 17.50 -5.06
CA SER A 79 -12.51 18.58 -4.92
C SER A 79 -12.92 18.81 -3.45
N ALA A 80 -13.22 17.74 -2.71
CA ALA A 80 -13.62 17.85 -1.31
C ALA A 80 -12.51 18.45 -0.44
N VAL A 81 -11.27 18.01 -0.62
CA VAL A 81 -10.11 18.57 0.08
C VAL A 81 -9.93 20.05 -0.27
N SER A 82 -10.17 20.47 -1.51
CA SER A 82 -10.05 21.89 -1.88
C SER A 82 -11.08 22.82 -1.23
N ARG A 83 -12.20 22.27 -0.72
CA ARG A 83 -13.33 23.04 -0.17
C ARG A 83 -13.35 23.12 1.35
N PHE A 84 -12.78 22.14 2.05
CA PHE A 84 -12.83 22.05 3.51
C PHE A 84 -11.44 22.23 4.13
N SER A 85 -11.37 22.88 5.31
CA SER A 85 -10.14 22.87 6.09
C SER A 85 -9.83 21.44 6.60
N ARG A 86 -8.56 21.05 6.59
CA ARG A 86 -8.10 19.71 7.02
C ARG A 86 -8.58 19.33 8.41
N ALA A 87 -8.65 20.34 9.29
CA ALA A 87 -9.18 20.29 10.65
C ALA A 87 -10.55 19.60 10.76
N VAL A 88 -11.41 19.89 9.79
CA VAL A 88 -12.79 19.43 9.74
C VAL A 88 -12.88 18.21 8.84
N PHE A 89 -12.20 18.24 7.70
CA PHE A 89 -12.27 17.19 6.69
C PHE A 89 -11.78 15.83 7.23
N ILE A 90 -10.66 15.79 7.95
CA ILE A 90 -10.05 14.52 8.37
C ILE A 90 -10.93 13.78 9.39
N PRO A 91 -11.35 14.40 10.51
CA PRO A 91 -12.26 13.73 11.45
C PRO A 91 -13.60 13.38 10.80
N LEU A 92 -14.14 14.24 9.93
CA LEU A 92 -15.39 13.98 9.23
C LEU A 92 -15.27 12.79 8.28
N ALA A 93 -14.16 12.66 7.57
CA ALA A 93 -13.91 11.54 6.68
C ALA A 93 -13.80 10.22 7.44
N ASN A 94 -13.08 10.19 8.57
CA ASN A 94 -13.01 9.00 9.42
C ASN A 94 -14.40 8.57 9.91
N ARG A 95 -15.21 9.54 10.37
CA ARG A 95 -16.60 9.32 10.81
C ARG A 95 -17.52 8.89 9.68
N PHE A 96 -17.31 9.40 8.47
CA PHE A 96 -18.03 8.95 7.27
C PHE A 96 -17.76 7.46 7.00
N PHE A 97 -16.51 7.01 7.06
CA PHE A 97 -16.21 5.59 6.92
C PHE A 97 -16.73 4.75 8.08
N ALA A 98 -16.66 5.24 9.32
CA ALA A 98 -17.27 4.59 10.47
C ALA A 98 -18.79 4.43 10.30
N LEU A 99 -19.49 5.47 9.85
CA LEU A 99 -20.92 5.42 9.56
C LEU A 99 -21.23 4.39 8.47
N ASN A 100 -20.43 4.34 7.39
CA ASN A 100 -20.60 3.32 6.35
C ASN A 100 -20.48 1.90 6.91
N LEU A 101 -19.54 1.64 7.83
CA LEU A 101 -19.42 0.34 8.50
C LEU A 101 -20.68 -0.02 9.32
N VAL A 102 -21.27 0.96 10.01
CA VAL A 102 -22.57 0.77 10.68
C VAL A 102 -23.66 0.44 9.65
N LEU A 103 -23.72 1.18 8.54
CA LEU A 103 -24.70 0.94 7.49
C LEU A 103 -24.55 -0.45 6.85
N PHE A 104 -23.32 -0.93 6.62
CA PHE A 104 -23.07 -2.29 6.16
C PHE A 104 -23.53 -3.32 7.18
N TYR A 105 -23.25 -3.11 8.47
CA TYR A 105 -23.71 -3.99 9.54
C TYR A 105 -25.24 -4.05 9.58
N VAL A 106 -25.91 -2.89 9.58
CA VAL A 106 -27.38 -2.78 9.56
C VAL A 106 -27.95 -3.46 8.31
N ALA A 107 -27.37 -3.22 7.13
CA ALA A 107 -27.78 -3.88 5.90
C ALA A 107 -27.69 -5.42 6.00
N LEU A 108 -26.63 -5.96 6.63
CA LEU A 108 -26.47 -7.40 6.84
C LEU A 108 -27.48 -8.01 7.83
N GLN A 109 -27.99 -7.21 8.79
CA GLN A 109 -29.00 -7.65 9.76
C GLN A 109 -30.43 -7.60 9.20
N PHE A 110 -30.77 -6.55 8.45
CA PHE A 110 -32.15 -6.27 8.04
C PHE A 110 -32.49 -6.67 6.60
N LEU A 111 -31.51 -6.80 5.70
CA LEU A 111 -31.80 -7.22 4.33
C LEU A 111 -31.91 -8.75 4.20
N PRO A 112 -32.70 -9.26 3.24
CA PRO A 112 -32.83 -10.69 2.98
C PRO A 112 -31.49 -11.37 2.68
N LEU A 113 -31.38 -12.67 2.98
CA LEU A 113 -30.19 -13.48 2.73
C LEU A 113 -29.72 -13.42 1.26
N THR A 114 -30.65 -13.27 0.32
CA THR A 114 -30.38 -13.12 -1.12
C THR A 114 -29.60 -11.85 -1.47
N SER A 115 -29.62 -10.84 -0.60
CA SER A 115 -28.89 -9.58 -0.79
C SER A 115 -27.43 -9.65 -0.32
N ARG A 116 -27.05 -10.66 0.47
CA ARG A 116 -25.72 -10.76 1.08
C ARG A 116 -24.57 -10.73 0.08
N PRO A 117 -24.59 -11.46 -1.06
CA PRO A 117 -23.52 -11.38 -2.04
C PRO A 117 -23.34 -9.97 -2.61
N TRP A 118 -24.43 -9.22 -2.80
CA TRP A 118 -24.36 -7.84 -3.27
C TRP A 118 -23.78 -6.90 -2.22
N ILE A 119 -24.14 -7.08 -0.95
CA ILE A 119 -23.56 -6.32 0.17
C ILE A 119 -22.05 -6.57 0.24
N ASP A 120 -21.63 -7.84 0.15
CA ASP A 120 -20.22 -8.25 0.13
C ASP A 120 -19.45 -7.59 -1.04
N ARG A 121 -20.02 -7.61 -2.26
CA ARG A 121 -19.43 -6.97 -3.45
C ARG A 121 -19.29 -5.46 -3.30
N VAL A 122 -20.33 -4.78 -2.79
CA VAL A 122 -20.29 -3.33 -2.55
C VAL A 122 -19.26 -3.01 -1.46
N PHE A 123 -19.21 -3.80 -0.39
CA PHE A 123 -18.19 -3.68 0.66
C PHE A 123 -16.77 -3.91 0.11
N TYR A 124 -16.58 -4.86 -0.82
CA TYR A 124 -15.31 -5.12 -1.48
C TYR A 124 -14.81 -3.88 -2.25
N VAL A 125 -15.69 -3.25 -3.03
CA VAL A 125 -15.35 -2.03 -3.76
C VAL A 125 -15.09 -0.88 -2.79
N TRP A 126 -15.94 -0.72 -1.77
CA TRP A 126 -15.80 0.31 -0.75
C TRP A 126 -14.50 0.19 0.04
N THR A 127 -14.09 -1.02 0.45
CA THR A 127 -12.84 -1.24 1.19
C THR A 127 -11.60 -0.91 0.35
N SER A 128 -11.64 -1.14 -0.97
CA SER A 128 -10.58 -0.67 -1.87
C SER A 128 -10.46 0.85 -1.88
N VAL A 129 -11.59 1.58 -1.95
CA VAL A 129 -11.61 3.06 -1.89
C VAL A 129 -11.11 3.55 -0.53
N PHE A 130 -11.62 2.96 0.56
CA PHE A 130 -11.19 3.25 1.92
C PHE A 130 -9.68 3.09 2.09
N ALA A 131 -9.11 1.98 1.61
CA ALA A 131 -7.68 1.70 1.72
C ALA A 131 -6.79 2.78 1.09
N LEU A 132 -7.17 3.26 -0.10
CA LEU A 132 -6.44 4.33 -0.78
C LEU A 132 -6.62 5.66 -0.03
N PHE A 133 -7.88 6.01 0.25
CA PHE A 133 -8.24 7.28 0.84
C PHE A 133 -7.54 7.50 2.18
N VAL A 134 -7.63 6.51 3.06
CA VAL A 134 -7.15 6.59 4.43
C VAL A 134 -5.63 6.79 4.49
N VAL A 135 -4.88 6.10 3.64
CA VAL A 135 -3.42 6.26 3.55
C VAL A 135 -3.05 7.63 2.96
N THR A 136 -3.75 8.07 1.91
CA THR A 136 -3.51 9.37 1.28
C THR A 136 -3.82 10.53 2.23
N VAL A 137 -4.93 10.48 2.95
CA VAL A 137 -5.32 11.51 3.92
C VAL A 137 -4.35 11.55 5.09
N PHE A 138 -3.95 10.39 5.61
CA PHE A 138 -2.97 10.30 6.68
C PHE A 138 -1.65 10.95 6.28
N TRP A 139 -1.03 10.50 5.19
CA TRP A 139 0.28 11.05 4.78
C TRP A 139 0.19 12.50 4.34
N GLY A 140 -0.90 12.90 3.68
CA GLY A 140 -1.17 14.31 3.41
C GLY A 140 -1.20 15.12 4.69
N PHE A 141 -1.85 14.64 5.75
CA PHE A 141 -1.87 15.36 7.03
C PHE A 141 -0.49 15.45 7.71
N ILE A 142 0.28 14.36 7.70
CA ILE A 142 1.62 14.34 8.31
C ILE A 142 2.60 15.28 7.60
N VAL A 143 2.59 15.30 6.26
CA VAL A 143 3.49 16.16 5.47
C VAL A 143 3.26 17.63 5.74
N ASP A 144 2.01 18.04 5.96
CA ASP A 144 1.68 19.43 6.22
C ASP A 144 1.92 19.87 7.66
N LEU A 145 1.86 18.94 8.61
CA LEU A 145 2.07 19.26 10.02
C LEU A 145 3.56 19.49 10.36
N PHE A 146 4.46 18.69 9.79
CA PHE A 146 5.87 18.73 10.13
C PHE A 146 6.69 19.44 9.06
N ARG A 147 7.50 20.43 9.46
CA ARG A 147 8.39 21.15 8.54
C ARG A 147 9.40 20.19 7.89
N ASN A 148 9.89 20.54 6.70
CA ASN A 148 10.78 19.70 5.89
C ASN A 148 12.04 19.18 6.64
N ARG A 149 12.58 19.99 7.57
CA ARG A 149 13.72 19.60 8.43
C ARG A 149 13.34 18.63 9.56
N GLN A 150 12.12 18.73 10.09
CA GLN A 150 11.57 17.82 11.10
C GLN A 150 11.17 16.48 10.48
N GLY A 151 10.56 16.50 9.30
CA GLY A 151 10.05 15.32 8.60
C GLY A 151 11.09 14.22 8.40
N LYS A 152 12.33 14.61 8.03
CA LYS A 152 13.46 13.66 7.87
C LYS A 152 13.77 12.83 9.13
N ARG A 153 13.47 13.36 10.32
CA ARG A 153 13.72 12.72 11.62
C ARG A 153 12.51 11.93 12.12
N VAL A 154 11.30 12.47 11.95
CA VAL A 154 10.10 11.95 12.63
C VAL A 154 9.25 11.04 11.75
N PHE A 155 9.32 11.14 10.41
CA PHE A 155 8.47 10.34 9.51
C PHE A 155 8.74 8.84 9.63
N GLY A 156 10.00 8.45 9.84
CA GLY A 156 10.35 7.04 10.08
C GLY A 156 9.65 6.49 11.32
N PHE A 157 9.63 7.25 12.42
CA PHE A 157 8.96 6.84 13.65
C PHE A 157 7.43 6.78 13.50
N ILE A 158 6.83 7.78 12.84
CA ILE A 158 5.39 7.80 12.53
C ILE A 158 5.00 6.62 11.62
N ALA A 159 5.84 6.30 10.63
CA ALA A 159 5.64 5.14 9.76
C ALA A 159 5.70 3.83 10.56
N MET A 160 6.63 3.69 11.51
CA MET A 160 6.69 2.51 12.38
C MET A 160 5.41 2.32 13.19
N GLY A 161 4.79 3.40 13.70
CA GLY A 161 3.49 3.32 14.37
C GLY A 161 2.37 2.80 13.46
N SER A 162 2.36 3.24 12.21
CA SER A 162 1.40 2.75 11.21
C SER A 162 1.60 1.25 10.92
N SER A 163 2.85 0.80 10.79
CA SER A 163 3.17 -0.63 10.62
C SER A 163 2.78 -1.47 11.83
N ALA A 164 2.98 -0.95 13.05
CA ALA A 164 2.53 -1.60 14.28
C ALA A 164 1.00 -1.72 14.33
N GLY A 165 0.27 -0.69 13.88
CA GLY A 165 -1.18 -0.72 13.73
C GLY A 165 -1.63 -1.85 12.81
N GLY A 166 -0.94 -2.03 11.67
CA GLY A 166 -1.22 -3.13 10.75
C GLY A 166 -0.97 -4.51 11.34
N LEU A 167 0.11 -4.69 12.11
CA LEU A 167 0.40 -5.93 12.83
C LEU A 167 -0.69 -6.25 13.87
N VAL A 168 -1.02 -5.28 14.72
CA VAL A 168 -2.04 -5.47 15.77
C VAL A 168 -3.41 -5.71 15.14
N GLY A 169 -3.78 -4.95 14.09
CA GLY A 169 -5.04 -5.15 13.37
C GLY A 169 -5.16 -6.57 12.79
N SER A 170 -4.08 -7.07 12.19
CA SER A 170 -4.01 -8.44 11.65
C SER A 170 -4.15 -9.50 12.76
N LEU A 171 -3.55 -9.28 13.93
CA LEU A 171 -3.72 -10.18 15.08
C LEU A 171 -5.13 -10.15 15.67
N VAL A 172 -5.74 -8.96 15.78
CA VAL A 172 -7.10 -8.79 16.31
C VAL A 172 -8.10 -9.58 15.46
N VAL A 173 -8.04 -9.42 14.14
CA VAL A 173 -8.94 -10.16 13.24
C VAL A 173 -8.66 -11.65 13.27
N THR A 174 -7.39 -12.08 13.27
CA THR A 174 -7.01 -13.49 13.39
C THR A 174 -7.57 -14.13 14.67
N ALA A 175 -7.43 -13.46 15.81
CA ALA A 175 -7.87 -14.00 17.10
C ALA A 175 -9.39 -14.06 17.27
N LEU A 176 -10.15 -13.29 16.50
CA LEU A 176 -11.60 -13.12 16.64
C LEU A 176 -12.40 -13.72 15.48
N ALA A 177 -11.81 -13.92 14.30
CA ALA A 177 -12.52 -14.28 13.08
C ALA A 177 -13.34 -15.57 13.18
N THR A 178 -12.90 -16.55 13.97
CA THR A 178 -13.61 -17.82 14.23
C THR A 178 -14.48 -17.79 15.49
N LYS A 179 -14.37 -16.73 16.31
CA LYS A 179 -15.07 -16.61 17.61
C LYS A 179 -16.29 -15.71 17.55
N VAL A 180 -16.32 -14.76 16.62
CA VAL A 180 -17.43 -13.84 16.42
C VAL A 180 -17.91 -13.90 14.98
N PRO A 181 -19.19 -13.59 14.72
CA PRO A 181 -19.66 -13.44 13.34
C PRO A 181 -18.82 -12.39 12.61
N THR A 182 -18.46 -12.67 11.35
CA THR A 182 -17.56 -11.81 10.54
C THR A 182 -18.00 -10.34 10.52
N PHE A 183 -19.30 -10.09 10.53
CA PHE A 183 -19.85 -8.73 10.52
C PHE A 183 -19.60 -7.94 11.81
N VAL A 184 -19.33 -8.59 12.95
CA VAL A 184 -18.93 -7.91 14.20
C VAL A 184 -17.54 -7.27 14.06
N LEU A 185 -16.67 -7.82 13.21
CA LEU A 185 -15.35 -7.24 12.92
C LEU A 185 -15.47 -5.83 12.30
N LEU A 186 -16.54 -5.55 11.55
CA LEU A 186 -16.81 -4.22 11.00
C LEU A 186 -17.06 -3.21 12.12
N LEU A 187 -17.78 -3.62 13.18
CA LEU A 187 -18.02 -2.77 14.34
C LEU A 187 -16.74 -2.55 15.16
N ILE A 188 -15.90 -3.58 15.28
CA ILE A 188 -14.60 -3.45 15.96
C ILE A 188 -13.70 -2.44 15.21
N ALA A 189 -13.76 -2.40 13.88
CA ALA A 189 -13.01 -1.45 13.07
C ALA A 189 -13.48 0.02 13.20
N ILE A 190 -14.67 0.27 13.77
CA ILE A 190 -15.18 1.63 14.06
C ILE A 190 -14.39 2.26 15.21
N LEU A 191 -14.10 1.51 16.28
CA LEU A 191 -13.40 2.03 17.45
C LEU A 191 -12.07 2.73 17.10
N PRO A 192 -11.14 2.11 16.35
CA PRO A 192 -9.93 2.80 15.94
C PRO A 192 -10.19 3.96 14.96
N LEU A 193 -11.22 3.91 14.11
CA LEU A 193 -11.56 5.07 13.26
C LEU A 193 -12.02 6.28 14.08
N GLU A 194 -12.81 6.04 15.12
CA GLU A 194 -13.20 7.10 16.05
C GLU A 194 -11.98 7.63 16.80
N PHE A 195 -11.15 6.77 17.41
CA PHE A 195 -9.91 7.23 18.05
C PHE A 195 -9.02 8.01 17.09
N ALA A 196 -8.91 7.59 15.83
CA ALA A 196 -8.19 8.30 14.80
C ALA A 196 -8.79 9.70 14.52
N ALA A 197 -10.13 9.83 14.47
CA ALA A 197 -10.81 11.12 14.34
C ALA A 197 -10.51 12.05 15.54
N TRP A 198 -10.51 11.51 16.76
CA TRP A 198 -10.17 12.25 17.98
C TRP A 198 -8.71 12.70 17.99
N PHE A 199 -7.77 11.83 17.62
CA PHE A 199 -6.35 12.18 17.54
C PHE A 199 -6.08 13.24 16.48
N ALA A 200 -6.69 13.13 15.29
CA ALA A 200 -6.58 14.13 14.24
C ALA A 200 -7.11 15.50 14.69
N TRP A 201 -8.28 15.52 15.34
CA TRP A 201 -8.87 16.75 15.88
C TRP A 201 -7.99 17.38 16.97
N PHE A 202 -7.47 16.57 17.90
CA PHE A 202 -6.64 17.05 18.99
C PHE A 202 -5.28 17.57 18.49
N LEU A 203 -4.70 16.89 17.50
CA LEU A 203 -3.47 17.30 16.85
C LEU A 203 -3.65 18.66 16.15
N HIS A 204 -4.75 18.82 15.42
CA HIS A 204 -5.10 20.11 14.81
C HIS A 204 -5.27 21.22 15.85
N ARG A 205 -6.02 20.95 16.94
CA ARG A 205 -6.24 21.95 18.01
C ARG A 205 -4.95 22.38 18.69
N ARG A 206 -3.99 21.47 18.87
CA ARG A 206 -2.68 21.76 19.47
C ARG A 206 -1.70 22.44 18.52
N ALA A 207 -1.88 22.28 17.21
CA ALA A 207 -1.07 22.95 16.19
C ALA A 207 -1.56 24.38 15.86
N GLY A 208 -2.65 24.85 16.50
CA GLY A 208 -3.36 26.08 16.12
C GLY A 208 -2.65 27.37 16.54
N GLU A 209 -2.13 28.10 15.53
CA GLU A 209 -2.22 29.57 15.32
C GLU A 209 -1.40 30.07 14.10
N GLY A 210 -0.78 29.19 13.30
CA GLY A 210 0.07 29.64 12.18
C GLY A 210 0.12 28.74 10.93
N GLN A 211 -0.86 27.86 10.71
CA GLN A 211 -0.87 27.04 9.50
C GLN A 211 -1.91 27.55 8.51
N GLU A 212 -1.38 28.27 7.51
CA GLU A 212 -2.09 28.65 6.30
C GLU A 212 -2.85 27.43 5.73
N THR A 213 -3.99 27.74 5.12
CA THR A 213 -4.79 26.89 4.24
C THR A 213 -3.99 25.79 3.53
N LEU A 214 -4.65 24.70 3.13
CA LEU A 214 -4.24 23.82 2.03
C LEU A 214 -3.74 24.65 0.83
N ARG A 215 -2.49 25.12 0.85
CA ARG A 215 -1.71 25.19 -0.36
C ARG A 215 -1.45 23.73 -0.65
N VAL A 216 -2.42 23.10 -1.34
CA VAL A 216 -2.07 22.19 -2.42
C VAL A 216 -0.89 22.89 -3.06
N GLU A 217 0.29 22.30 -2.90
CA GLU A 217 1.53 22.84 -3.44
C GLU A 217 1.17 23.39 -4.81
N LYS A 218 1.18 24.72 -4.94
CA LYS A 218 0.71 25.41 -6.13
C LYS A 218 1.66 25.12 -7.31
N GLU A 219 2.60 24.20 -7.13
CA GLU A 219 3.09 23.34 -8.20
C GLU A 219 1.95 22.43 -8.68
N ARG A 220 0.93 23.03 -9.29
CA ARG A 220 0.38 22.43 -10.50
C ARG A 220 1.59 22.23 -11.39
N VAL A 221 2.14 21.01 -11.43
CA VAL A 221 3.04 20.63 -12.50
C VAL A 221 2.26 20.93 -13.78
N PRO A 222 2.71 21.91 -14.60
CA PRO A 222 1.93 22.32 -15.75
C PRO A 222 1.83 21.13 -16.71
N GLY A 223 0.62 20.62 -16.93
CA GLY A 223 0.37 19.57 -17.91
C GLY A 223 -0.74 18.61 -17.55
N ASN A 224 -1.52 18.26 -18.56
CA ASN A 224 -2.59 17.27 -18.47
C ASN A 224 -2.00 15.90 -18.08
N ALA A 225 -2.72 15.07 -17.31
CA ALA A 225 -2.31 13.69 -17.01
C ALA A 225 -1.97 12.88 -18.30
N TRP A 226 -2.61 13.25 -19.41
CA TRP A 226 -2.35 12.77 -20.76
C TRP A 226 -0.93 13.04 -21.29
N SER A 227 -0.24 14.08 -20.79
CA SER A 227 1.14 14.36 -21.16
C SER A 227 2.12 13.29 -20.65
N GLY A 228 1.79 12.65 -19.51
CA GLY A 228 2.54 11.51 -18.97
C GLY A 228 2.55 10.30 -19.91
N ILE A 229 1.47 10.07 -20.68
CA ILE A 229 1.38 8.99 -21.67
C ILE A 229 2.38 9.21 -22.81
N ARG A 230 2.44 10.44 -23.34
CA ARG A 230 3.35 10.78 -24.44
C ARG A 230 4.81 10.75 -23.99
N LEU A 231 5.10 11.18 -22.76
CA LEU A 231 6.43 11.11 -22.16
C LEU A 231 6.88 9.67 -21.94
N LEU A 232 5.97 8.83 -21.42
CA LEU A 232 6.21 7.39 -21.27
C LEU A 232 6.56 6.76 -22.62
N ALA A 233 5.71 6.94 -23.63
CA ALA A 233 5.88 6.33 -24.95
C ALA A 233 7.15 6.76 -25.69
N LYS A 234 7.70 7.95 -25.39
CA LYS A 234 8.92 8.47 -26.03
C LYS A 234 10.22 8.01 -25.37
N SER A 235 10.18 7.55 -24.12
CA SER A 235 11.38 7.18 -23.37
C SER A 235 11.46 5.66 -23.21
N PRO A 236 12.38 4.97 -23.90
CA PRO A 236 12.57 3.52 -23.76
C PRO A 236 12.80 3.10 -22.31
N TYR A 237 13.47 3.94 -21.52
CA TYR A 237 13.70 3.69 -20.10
C TYR A 237 12.41 3.74 -19.29
N LEU A 238 11.57 4.76 -19.48
CA LEU A 238 10.28 4.86 -18.78
C LEU A 238 9.32 3.75 -19.22
N LEU A 239 9.30 3.38 -20.50
CA LEU A 239 8.53 2.23 -21.01
C LEU A 239 8.94 0.94 -20.30
N THR A 240 10.25 0.75 -20.11
CA THR A 240 10.76 -0.43 -19.40
C THR A 240 10.35 -0.43 -17.94
N ILE A 241 10.32 0.73 -17.27
CA ILE A 241 9.76 0.84 -15.91
C ILE A 241 8.27 0.48 -15.93
N GLY A 242 7.51 1.00 -16.89
CA GLY A 242 6.10 0.66 -17.09
C GLY A 242 5.89 -0.84 -17.28
N ALA A 243 6.71 -1.49 -18.12
CA ALA A 243 6.68 -2.94 -18.33
C ALA A 243 7.00 -3.72 -17.06
N PHE A 244 8.00 -3.28 -16.28
CA PHE A 244 8.32 -3.89 -14.99
C PHE A 244 7.12 -3.82 -14.02
N ILE A 245 6.42 -2.69 -13.96
CA ILE A 245 5.23 -2.54 -13.12
C ILE A 245 4.09 -3.41 -13.64
N PHE A 246 3.85 -3.43 -14.94
CA PHE A 246 2.80 -4.25 -15.54
C PHE A 246 3.03 -5.75 -15.25
N LEU A 247 4.25 -6.25 -15.43
CA LEU A 247 4.61 -7.64 -15.10
C LEU A 247 4.46 -7.92 -13.60
N MET A 248 4.78 -6.95 -12.73
CA MET A 248 4.53 -7.05 -11.30
C MET A 248 3.02 -7.14 -10.99
N THR A 249 2.17 -6.37 -11.69
CA THR A 249 0.71 -6.47 -11.52
C THR A 249 0.19 -7.83 -11.99
N TYR A 250 0.71 -8.37 -13.11
CA TYR A 250 0.38 -9.73 -13.56
C TYR A 250 0.74 -10.76 -12.48
N ALA A 251 1.97 -10.70 -11.96
CA ALA A 251 2.43 -11.57 -10.88
C ALA A 251 1.62 -11.41 -9.58
N SER A 252 1.12 -10.21 -9.26
CA SER A 252 0.25 -10.01 -8.09
C SER A 252 -1.15 -10.56 -8.34
N THR A 253 -1.65 -10.40 -9.57
CA THR A 253 -3.02 -10.74 -9.99
C THR A 253 -3.21 -12.26 -10.05
N VAL A 254 -2.30 -12.96 -10.73
CA VAL A 254 -2.34 -14.44 -10.80
C VAL A 254 -2.29 -15.05 -9.40
N LEU A 255 -1.39 -14.56 -8.54
CA LEU A 255 -1.28 -15.01 -7.16
C LEU A 255 -2.55 -14.74 -6.36
N TYR A 256 -3.19 -13.58 -6.53
CA TYR A 256 -4.43 -13.26 -5.84
C TYR A 256 -5.58 -14.20 -6.22
N PHE A 257 -5.72 -14.52 -7.52
CA PHE A 257 -6.72 -15.49 -7.99
C PHE A 257 -6.43 -16.90 -7.44
N HIS A 258 -5.17 -17.34 -7.47
CA HIS A 258 -4.77 -18.63 -6.89
C HIS A 258 -5.08 -18.73 -5.40
N GLN A 259 -4.74 -17.67 -4.67
CA GLN A 259 -4.99 -17.57 -3.25
C GLN A 259 -6.50 -17.63 -2.96
N GLY A 260 -7.33 -16.88 -3.69
CA GLY A 260 -8.79 -16.89 -3.52
C GLY A 260 -9.40 -18.27 -3.79
N THR A 261 -9.01 -18.90 -4.91
CA THR A 261 -9.51 -20.23 -5.29
C THR A 261 -9.14 -21.30 -4.27
N LEU A 262 -7.86 -21.41 -3.92
CA LEU A 262 -7.39 -22.42 -2.96
C LEU A 262 -8.00 -22.21 -1.56
N VAL A 263 -8.06 -20.96 -1.08
CA VAL A 263 -8.68 -20.68 0.22
C VAL A 263 -10.15 -21.07 0.23
N ARG A 264 -10.89 -20.79 -0.85
CA ARG A 264 -12.30 -21.16 -0.93
C ARG A 264 -12.56 -22.66 -1.10
N ASP A 265 -11.68 -23.39 -1.78
CA ASP A 265 -11.80 -24.84 -1.97
C ASP A 265 -11.44 -25.63 -0.71
N PHE A 266 -10.41 -25.21 0.03
CA PHE A 266 -9.88 -25.97 1.16
C PHE A 266 -10.35 -25.47 2.53
N ILE A 267 -10.95 -24.28 2.64
CA ILE A 267 -11.48 -23.72 3.89
C ILE A 267 -12.97 -23.37 3.72
N PRO A 268 -13.88 -24.28 4.12
CA PRO A 268 -15.33 -24.07 3.95
C PRO A 268 -15.90 -22.94 4.83
N ASP A 269 -15.37 -22.79 6.05
CA ASP A 269 -15.87 -21.80 7.00
C ASP A 269 -15.35 -20.39 6.70
N ARG A 270 -16.26 -19.41 6.73
CA ARG A 270 -15.98 -18.00 6.45
C ARG A 270 -15.08 -17.35 7.50
N GLY A 271 -15.30 -17.70 8.78
CA GLY A 271 -14.45 -17.24 9.88
C GLY A 271 -13.01 -17.73 9.72
N ALA A 272 -12.83 -19.02 9.42
CA ALA A 272 -11.53 -19.63 9.19
C ALA A 272 -10.80 -19.07 7.96
N ARG A 273 -11.52 -18.75 6.87
CA ARG A 273 -10.92 -18.03 5.73
C ARG A 273 -10.42 -16.64 6.12
N THR A 274 -11.23 -15.91 6.89
CA THR A 274 -10.86 -14.59 7.41
C THR A 274 -9.66 -14.68 8.34
N GLU A 275 -9.60 -15.70 9.21
CA GLU A 275 -8.44 -15.98 10.07
C GLU A 275 -7.17 -16.25 9.25
N PHE A 276 -7.27 -17.10 8.22
CA PHE A 276 -6.15 -17.41 7.34
C PHE A 276 -5.58 -16.15 6.67
N TYR A 277 -6.45 -15.27 6.14
CA TYR A 277 -6.00 -13.99 5.59
C TYR A 277 -5.38 -13.07 6.64
N GLY A 278 -5.89 -13.09 7.88
CA GLY A 278 -5.30 -12.40 9.01
C GLY A 278 -3.86 -12.85 9.29
N TRP A 279 -3.61 -14.16 9.28
CA TRP A 279 -2.25 -14.71 9.42
C TRP A 279 -1.33 -14.33 8.26
N LEU A 280 -1.82 -14.37 7.02
CA LEU A 280 -1.05 -13.92 5.86
C LEU A 280 -0.62 -12.46 5.99
N ASP A 281 -1.53 -11.58 6.40
CA ASP A 281 -1.23 -10.17 6.58
C ASP A 281 -0.30 -9.93 7.77
N PHE A 282 -0.46 -10.66 8.88
CA PHE A 282 0.43 -10.57 10.04
C PHE A 282 1.88 -10.89 9.65
N TRP A 283 2.13 -12.06 9.05
CA TRP A 283 3.48 -12.47 8.66
C TRP A 283 4.06 -11.58 7.56
N THR A 284 3.24 -11.15 6.61
CA THR A 284 3.65 -10.18 5.58
C THR A 284 4.11 -8.87 6.20
N ASN A 285 3.32 -8.30 7.11
CA ASN A 285 3.66 -7.05 7.78
C ASN A 285 4.89 -7.20 8.67
N PHE A 286 5.02 -8.33 9.37
CA PHE A 286 6.14 -8.61 10.26
C PHE A 286 7.45 -8.66 9.47
N LEU A 287 7.48 -9.46 8.40
CA LEU A 287 8.64 -9.55 7.52
C LEU A 287 8.91 -8.24 6.76
N THR A 288 7.86 -7.49 6.39
CA THR A 288 8.04 -6.18 5.76
C THR A 288 8.72 -5.19 6.72
N LEU A 289 8.25 -5.11 7.97
CA LEU A 289 8.82 -4.22 8.99
C LEU A 289 10.27 -4.63 9.30
N PHE A 290 10.50 -5.92 9.50
CA PHE A 290 11.84 -6.47 9.69
C PHE A 290 12.76 -6.13 8.49
N GLY A 291 12.27 -6.35 7.27
CA GLY A 291 12.96 -6.01 6.04
C GLY A 291 13.29 -4.53 5.92
N GLN A 292 12.35 -3.64 6.26
CA GLN A 292 12.55 -2.19 6.22
C GLN A 292 13.56 -1.70 7.26
N MET A 293 13.55 -2.26 8.47
CA MET A 293 14.45 -1.86 9.55
C MET A 293 15.88 -2.34 9.35
N PHE A 294 16.06 -3.61 8.96
CA PHE A 294 17.38 -4.23 8.91
C PHE A 294 17.96 -4.32 7.51
N VAL A 295 17.12 -4.50 6.49
CA VAL A 295 17.57 -4.99 5.19
C VAL A 295 17.57 -3.87 4.14
N ALA A 296 16.58 -2.98 4.14
CA ALA A 296 16.43 -1.94 3.11
C ALA A 296 17.64 -0.98 3.02
N ALA A 297 18.19 -0.56 4.16
CA ALA A 297 19.36 0.33 4.20
C ALA A 297 20.68 -0.36 3.78
N HIS A 298 20.75 -1.69 3.89
CA HIS A 298 21.93 -2.48 3.53
C HIS A 298 21.85 -2.98 2.09
N ILE A 299 20.67 -3.36 1.60
CA ILE A 299 20.47 -3.83 0.22
C ILE A 299 20.93 -2.79 -0.78
N LEU A 300 20.55 -1.53 -0.62
CA LEU A 300 20.94 -0.48 -1.59
C LEU A 300 22.44 -0.16 -1.55
N LYS A 301 23.14 -0.52 -0.46
CA LYS A 301 24.59 -0.36 -0.35
C LYS A 301 25.37 -1.57 -0.87
N TRP A 302 24.83 -2.78 -0.71
CA TRP A 302 25.55 -4.03 -0.97
C TRP A 302 25.13 -4.71 -2.28
N LEU A 303 23.88 -4.50 -2.70
CA LEU A 303 23.33 -5.07 -3.93
C LEU A 303 23.18 -3.97 -4.98
N ARG A 304 23.66 -4.27 -6.19
CA ARG A 304 23.38 -3.46 -7.38
C ARG A 304 21.86 -3.35 -7.57
N ILE A 305 21.39 -2.21 -8.06
CA ILE A 305 19.96 -1.92 -8.20
C ILE A 305 19.25 -3.00 -9.03
N GLY A 306 19.92 -3.56 -10.05
CA GLY A 306 19.40 -4.67 -10.84
C GLY A 306 19.13 -5.94 -10.02
N MET A 307 20.00 -6.28 -9.08
CA MET A 307 19.79 -7.44 -8.20
C MET A 307 18.61 -7.20 -7.25
N ALA A 308 18.51 -5.99 -6.68
CA ALA A 308 17.38 -5.63 -5.82
C ALA A 308 16.03 -5.72 -6.57
N LEU A 309 16.00 -5.31 -7.84
CA LEU A 309 14.81 -5.42 -8.70
C LEU A 309 14.49 -6.87 -9.12
N ALA A 310 15.49 -7.75 -9.18
CA ALA A 310 15.34 -9.14 -9.60
C ALA A 310 14.89 -10.10 -8.47
N ILE A 311 15.05 -9.71 -7.19
CA ILE A 311 14.67 -10.56 -6.04
C ILE A 311 13.18 -10.94 -6.08
N VAL A 312 12.28 -9.96 -6.23
CA VAL A 312 10.83 -10.21 -6.21
C VAL A 312 10.37 -11.05 -7.41
N PRO A 313 10.79 -10.77 -8.65
CA PRO A 313 10.60 -11.69 -9.77
C PRO A 313 11.11 -13.11 -9.50
N GLY A 314 12.25 -13.26 -8.82
CA GLY A 314 12.80 -14.58 -8.45
C GLY A 314 11.94 -15.33 -7.45
N ILE A 315 11.47 -14.64 -6.41
CA ILE A 315 10.49 -15.20 -5.46
C ILE A 315 9.22 -15.62 -6.22
N ALA A 316 8.75 -14.80 -7.16
CA ALA A 316 7.58 -15.12 -7.96
C ALA A 316 7.80 -16.32 -8.88
N LEU A 317 8.96 -16.43 -9.53
CA LEU A 317 9.31 -17.56 -10.38
C LEU A 317 9.28 -18.88 -9.60
N LEU A 318 9.95 -18.92 -8.44
CA LEU A 318 9.94 -20.09 -7.56
C LEU A 318 8.55 -20.38 -6.99
N GLY A 319 7.81 -19.34 -6.61
CA GLY A 319 6.45 -19.46 -6.11
C GLY A 319 5.47 -20.04 -7.12
N TYR A 320 5.54 -19.60 -8.38
CA TYR A 320 4.70 -20.14 -9.46
C TYR A 320 5.09 -21.54 -9.88
N LEU A 321 6.39 -21.87 -9.91
CA LEU A 321 6.83 -23.26 -10.07
C LEU A 321 6.28 -24.16 -8.96
N GLY A 322 6.37 -23.70 -7.71
CA GLY A 322 5.81 -24.39 -6.55
C GLY A 322 4.30 -24.59 -6.66
N LEU A 323 3.54 -23.56 -7.05
CA LEU A 323 2.10 -23.65 -7.23
C LEU A 323 1.68 -24.56 -8.39
N GLY A 324 2.45 -24.55 -9.49
CA GLY A 324 2.20 -25.44 -10.63
C GLY A 324 2.39 -26.91 -10.26
N LEU A 325 3.40 -27.22 -9.44
CA LEU A 325 3.69 -28.59 -8.99
C LEU A 325 2.80 -29.04 -7.82
N TYR A 326 2.56 -28.16 -6.85
CA TYR A 326 1.88 -28.45 -5.59
C TYR A 326 0.91 -27.32 -5.21
N PRO A 327 -0.28 -27.24 -5.84
CA PRO A 327 -1.27 -26.20 -5.58
C PRO A 327 -1.96 -26.40 -4.23
N THR A 328 -1.26 -26.06 -3.15
CA THR A 328 -1.71 -26.25 -1.75
C THR A 328 -1.79 -24.92 -1.01
N LEU A 329 -2.58 -24.87 0.08
CA LEU A 329 -2.70 -23.69 0.94
C LEU A 329 -1.35 -23.23 1.51
N MET A 330 -0.46 -24.18 1.87
CA MET A 330 0.84 -23.84 2.42
C MET A 330 1.74 -23.18 1.38
N VAL A 331 1.78 -23.72 0.16
CA VAL A 331 2.60 -23.16 -0.93
C VAL A 331 2.13 -21.74 -1.28
N VAL A 332 0.81 -21.53 -1.42
CA VAL A 332 0.28 -20.19 -1.71
C VAL A 332 0.49 -19.22 -0.54
N ALA A 333 0.42 -19.69 0.71
CA ALA A 333 0.68 -18.87 1.89
C ALA A 333 2.13 -18.39 1.95
N VAL A 334 3.08 -19.32 1.87
CA VAL A 334 4.52 -19.04 1.88
C VAL A 334 4.87 -18.11 0.72
N PHE A 335 4.42 -18.44 -0.49
CA PHE A 335 4.66 -17.59 -1.67
C PHE A 335 4.08 -16.18 -1.45
N SER A 336 2.83 -16.06 -1.01
CA SER A 336 2.18 -14.75 -0.78
C SER A 336 2.92 -13.91 0.24
N ILE A 337 3.35 -14.50 1.35
CA ILE A 337 4.07 -13.81 2.42
C ILE A 337 5.40 -13.27 1.88
N PHE A 338 6.24 -14.12 1.27
CA PHE A 338 7.55 -13.70 0.78
C PHE A 338 7.45 -12.72 -0.39
N TYR A 339 6.52 -12.95 -1.31
CA TYR A 339 6.29 -12.06 -2.45
C TYR A 339 5.87 -10.67 -2.00
N ARG A 340 4.85 -10.57 -1.12
CA ARG A 340 4.38 -9.28 -0.60
C ARG A 340 5.45 -8.59 0.24
N ALA A 341 6.13 -9.32 1.13
CA ALA A 341 7.19 -8.77 1.97
C ALA A 341 8.37 -8.23 1.14
N GLY A 342 8.83 -8.98 0.14
CA GLY A 342 9.87 -8.53 -0.79
C GLY A 342 9.41 -7.32 -1.63
N ARG A 343 8.15 -7.33 -2.08
CA ARG A 343 7.57 -6.19 -2.84
C ARG A 343 7.60 -4.90 -2.03
N TYR A 344 7.20 -4.96 -0.75
CA TYR A 344 7.09 -3.77 0.10
C TYR A 344 8.41 -3.31 0.71
N SER A 345 9.32 -4.23 1.06
CA SER A 345 10.58 -3.90 1.71
C SER A 345 11.75 -3.68 0.75
N ILE A 346 11.73 -4.29 -0.45
CA ILE A 346 12.85 -4.26 -1.40
C ILE A 346 12.46 -3.58 -2.72
N ALA A 347 11.48 -4.14 -3.44
CA ALA A 347 11.17 -3.64 -4.79
C ALA A 347 10.62 -2.22 -4.77
N ARG A 348 9.83 -1.85 -3.75
CA ARG A 348 9.31 -0.49 -3.62
C ARG A 348 10.46 0.55 -3.52
N PRO A 349 11.41 0.47 -2.56
CA PRO A 349 12.58 1.36 -2.55
C PRO A 349 13.43 1.30 -3.83
N ALA A 350 13.70 0.12 -4.37
CA ALA A 350 14.52 -0.01 -5.58
C ALA A 350 13.91 0.71 -6.79
N ARG A 351 12.57 0.69 -6.93
CA ARG A 351 11.86 1.43 -7.99
C ARG A 351 11.93 2.94 -7.81
N GLU A 352 11.94 3.44 -6.58
CA GLU A 352 12.09 4.87 -6.32
C GLU A 352 13.43 5.40 -6.84
N VAL A 353 14.49 4.59 -6.72
CA VAL A 353 15.83 4.92 -7.25
C VAL A 353 15.85 5.01 -8.78
N LEU A 354 15.03 4.23 -9.49
CA LEU A 354 14.94 4.33 -10.96
C LEU A 354 14.49 5.73 -11.44
N PHE A 355 13.72 6.44 -10.61
CA PHE A 355 13.25 7.77 -10.95
C PHE A 355 14.24 8.89 -10.59
N THR A 356 15.38 8.59 -9.95
CA THR A 356 16.36 9.63 -9.59
C THR A 356 17.16 10.13 -10.79
N VAL A 357 17.30 9.30 -11.83
CA VAL A 357 18.08 9.58 -13.06
C VAL A 357 17.23 10.09 -14.23
N VAL A 358 15.99 10.51 -13.95
CA VAL A 358 15.09 11.14 -14.93
C VAL A 358 14.80 12.59 -14.55
N ASN A 359 14.52 13.40 -15.56
CA ASN A 359 14.25 14.83 -15.39
C ASN A 359 13.03 15.08 -14.51
N ARG A 360 12.95 16.26 -13.87
CA ARG A 360 11.87 16.62 -12.94
C ARG A 360 10.48 16.40 -13.56
N GLU A 361 10.27 16.89 -14.79
CA GLU A 361 8.98 16.73 -15.48
C GLU A 361 8.60 15.27 -15.72
N GLU A 362 9.55 14.45 -16.21
CA GLU A 362 9.37 13.00 -16.43
C GLU A 362 9.08 12.29 -15.11
N ARG A 363 9.80 12.64 -14.04
CA ARG A 363 9.61 12.07 -12.71
C ARG A 363 8.19 12.30 -12.20
N TYR A 364 7.68 13.54 -12.23
CA TYR A 364 6.37 13.82 -11.66
C TYR A 364 5.22 13.26 -12.52
N LYS A 365 5.27 13.46 -13.85
CA LYS A 365 4.15 13.07 -14.74
C LYS A 365 4.11 11.57 -14.98
N SER A 366 5.24 10.97 -15.33
CA SER A 366 5.30 9.56 -15.71
C SER A 366 5.15 8.66 -14.48
N LYS A 367 5.72 9.02 -13.33
CA LYS A 367 5.55 8.24 -12.10
C LYS A 367 4.09 8.20 -11.66
N ALA A 368 3.41 9.36 -11.61
CA ALA A 368 2.01 9.41 -11.25
C ALA A 368 1.14 8.59 -12.21
N PHE A 369 1.43 8.63 -13.52
CA PHE A 369 0.74 7.81 -14.50
C PHE A 369 1.02 6.31 -14.31
N ILE A 370 2.28 5.91 -14.08
CA ILE A 370 2.65 4.51 -13.86
C ILE A 370 2.00 3.98 -12.58
N ASP A 371 2.06 4.72 -11.48
CA ASP A 371 1.51 4.29 -10.18
C ASP A 371 -0.03 4.25 -10.17
N ALA A 372 -0.70 5.07 -10.98
CA ALA A 372 -2.15 5.08 -11.09
C ALA A 372 -2.66 4.18 -12.22
N ALA A 373 -2.37 4.53 -13.47
CA ALA A 373 -2.97 3.90 -14.64
C ALA A 373 -2.34 2.54 -14.96
N VAL A 374 -1.01 2.43 -14.98
CA VAL A 374 -0.36 1.15 -15.29
C VAL A 374 -0.59 0.15 -14.17
N TYR A 375 -0.50 0.58 -12.92
CA TYR A 375 -0.75 -0.30 -11.78
C TYR A 375 -2.21 -0.77 -11.71
N ARG A 376 -3.18 0.16 -11.65
CA ARG A 376 -4.61 -0.21 -11.49
C ARG A 376 -5.22 -0.76 -12.77
N GLY A 377 -4.84 -0.21 -13.92
CA GLY A 377 -5.25 -0.76 -15.22
C GLY A 377 -4.60 -2.12 -15.48
N GLY A 378 -3.37 -2.33 -15.01
CA GLY A 378 -2.70 -3.62 -15.04
C GLY A 378 -3.48 -4.69 -14.28
N ASP A 379 -3.89 -4.43 -13.04
CA ASP A 379 -4.74 -5.35 -12.27
C ASP A 379 -6.02 -5.71 -13.06
N LEU A 380 -6.73 -4.71 -13.61
CA LEU A 380 -7.94 -4.90 -14.40
C LEU A 380 -7.71 -5.77 -15.64
N VAL A 381 -6.70 -5.44 -16.46
CA VAL A 381 -6.38 -6.17 -17.69
C VAL A 381 -5.99 -7.60 -17.35
N ASN A 382 -5.12 -7.78 -16.35
CA ASN A 382 -4.63 -9.10 -15.97
C ASN A 382 -5.73 -9.97 -15.35
N GLY A 383 -6.72 -9.39 -14.67
CA GLY A 383 -7.90 -10.13 -14.20
C GLY A 383 -8.67 -10.77 -15.36
N TRP A 384 -8.92 -9.99 -16.44
CA TRP A 384 -9.56 -10.52 -17.65
C TRP A 384 -8.68 -11.50 -18.42
N VAL A 385 -7.36 -11.30 -18.45
CA VAL A 385 -6.42 -12.27 -19.05
C VAL A 385 -6.53 -13.62 -18.34
N ILE A 386 -6.54 -13.65 -17.01
CA ILE A 386 -6.68 -14.89 -16.24
C ILE A 386 -8.03 -15.56 -16.51
N THR A 387 -9.13 -14.80 -16.45
CA THR A 387 -10.45 -15.35 -16.79
C THR A 387 -10.47 -15.90 -18.21
N GLY A 388 -9.77 -15.26 -19.16
CA GLY A 388 -9.56 -15.77 -20.51
C GLY A 388 -8.86 -17.13 -20.53
N LEU A 389 -7.79 -17.29 -19.76
CA LEU A 389 -7.07 -18.56 -19.60
C LEU A 389 -7.94 -19.65 -18.95
N GLU A 390 -8.75 -19.29 -17.95
CA GLU A 390 -9.71 -20.21 -17.33
C GLU A 390 -10.79 -20.65 -18.32
N MET A 391 -11.32 -19.74 -19.14
CA MET A 391 -12.36 -20.04 -20.14
C MET A 391 -11.88 -20.99 -21.24
N ILE A 392 -10.60 -20.96 -21.61
CA ILE A 392 -10.00 -21.93 -22.55
C ILE A 392 -9.64 -23.27 -21.88
N GLY A 393 -9.98 -23.45 -20.59
CA GLY A 393 -9.85 -24.70 -19.86
C GLY A 393 -8.53 -24.91 -19.13
N LEU A 394 -7.69 -23.88 -18.97
CA LEU A 394 -6.49 -24.03 -18.14
C LEU A 394 -6.89 -24.22 -16.68
N THR A 395 -6.32 -25.26 -16.06
CA THR A 395 -6.41 -25.47 -14.63
C THR A 395 -5.56 -24.46 -13.88
N LEU A 396 -5.76 -24.38 -12.56
CA LEU A 396 -4.96 -23.53 -11.68
C LEU A 396 -3.45 -23.78 -11.86
N ALA A 397 -3.04 -25.06 -11.89
CA ALA A 397 -1.65 -25.43 -12.15
C ALA A 397 -1.17 -25.00 -13.55
N GLY A 398 -2.02 -25.11 -14.58
CA GLY A 398 -1.72 -24.64 -15.92
C GLY A 398 -1.43 -23.13 -15.97
N ILE A 399 -2.26 -22.32 -15.30
CA ILE A 399 -2.06 -20.87 -15.20
C ILE A 399 -0.76 -20.54 -14.46
N ALA A 400 -0.45 -21.27 -13.37
CA ALA A 400 0.82 -21.11 -12.66
C ALA A 400 2.02 -21.39 -13.56
N PHE A 401 2.00 -22.47 -14.37
CA PHE A 401 3.08 -22.79 -15.31
C PHE A 401 3.22 -21.75 -16.43
N VAL A 402 2.11 -21.18 -16.93
CA VAL A 402 2.15 -20.06 -17.88
C VAL A 402 2.78 -18.81 -17.26
N ALA A 403 2.61 -18.58 -15.96
CA ALA A 403 3.21 -17.44 -15.27
C ALA A 403 4.74 -17.56 -15.11
N VAL A 404 5.30 -18.78 -15.06
CA VAL A 404 6.75 -19.00 -14.88
C VAL A 404 7.62 -18.30 -15.93
N PRO A 405 7.43 -18.49 -17.26
CA PRO A 405 8.23 -17.79 -18.26
C PRO A 405 8.03 -16.26 -18.19
N VAL A 406 6.83 -15.80 -17.83
CA VAL A 406 6.55 -14.36 -17.61
C VAL A 406 7.39 -13.81 -16.45
N MET A 407 7.62 -14.59 -15.39
CA MET A 407 8.50 -14.18 -14.30
C MET A 407 9.96 -14.14 -14.72
N GLY A 408 10.39 -15.04 -15.62
CA GLY A 408 11.72 -15.00 -16.23
C GLY A 408 11.95 -13.72 -17.03
N VAL A 409 10.96 -13.32 -17.85
CA VAL A 409 10.98 -12.04 -18.56
C VAL A 409 11.01 -10.87 -17.57
N TRP A 410 10.19 -10.92 -16.52
CA TRP A 410 10.16 -9.87 -15.50
C TRP A 410 11.50 -9.69 -14.78
N MET A 411 12.18 -10.81 -14.48
CA MET A 411 13.52 -10.80 -13.92
C MET A 411 14.55 -10.17 -14.87
N ALA A 412 14.51 -10.55 -16.15
CA ALA A 412 15.40 -9.98 -17.18
C ALA A 412 15.19 -8.46 -17.33
N VAL A 413 13.94 -7.99 -17.33
CA VAL A 413 13.59 -6.57 -17.34
C VAL A 413 14.15 -5.86 -16.10
N GLY A 414 14.07 -6.47 -14.92
CA GLY A 414 14.66 -5.94 -13.68
C GLY A 414 16.18 -5.75 -13.77
N PHE A 415 16.91 -6.74 -14.30
CA PHE A 415 18.35 -6.63 -14.51
C PHE A 415 18.72 -5.56 -15.54
N TYR A 416 17.99 -5.49 -16.65
CA TYR A 416 18.21 -4.47 -17.67
C TYR A 416 17.95 -3.05 -17.13
N LEU A 417 16.89 -2.85 -16.33
CA LEU A 417 16.60 -1.57 -15.68
C LEU A 417 17.70 -1.17 -14.71
N GLY A 418 18.23 -2.12 -13.93
CA GLY A 418 19.35 -1.89 -13.04
C GLY A 418 20.59 -1.39 -13.76
N ARG A 419 20.99 -2.08 -14.85
CA ARG A 419 22.13 -1.66 -15.67
C ARG A 419 21.91 -0.30 -16.31
N SER A 420 20.73 -0.07 -16.87
CA SER A 420 20.37 1.20 -17.49
C SER A 420 20.37 2.37 -16.50
N GLN A 421 19.99 2.12 -15.25
CA GLN A 421 20.04 3.14 -14.19
C GLN A 421 21.49 3.46 -13.82
N GLU A 422 22.34 2.45 -13.65
CA GLU A 422 23.76 2.64 -13.30
C GLU A 422 24.51 3.42 -14.40
N GLU A 423 24.28 3.08 -15.67
CA GLU A 423 24.84 3.80 -16.81
C GLU A 423 24.40 5.27 -16.84
N ARG A 424 23.10 5.52 -16.61
CA ARG A 424 22.57 6.89 -16.54
C ARG A 424 23.14 7.66 -15.35
N SER A 425 23.25 7.04 -14.17
CA SER A 425 23.79 7.68 -12.97
C SER A 425 25.21 8.22 -13.22
N ARG A 426 26.06 7.42 -13.88
CA ARG A 426 27.44 7.83 -14.25
C ARG A 426 27.44 9.04 -15.17
N VAL A 427 26.62 9.04 -16.22
CA VAL A 427 26.51 10.17 -17.15
C VAL A 427 25.96 11.43 -16.48
N TRP A 428 25.06 11.27 -15.50
CA TRP A 428 24.54 12.38 -14.71
C TRP A 428 25.61 12.97 -13.79
N GLU A 429 26.38 12.12 -13.10
CA GLU A 429 27.51 12.54 -12.23
C GLU A 429 28.64 13.22 -13.04
N GLU A 430 28.91 12.76 -14.27
CA GLU A 430 29.88 13.40 -15.17
C GLU A 430 29.41 14.76 -15.72
N LYS A 431 28.10 15.02 -15.74
CA LYS A 431 27.50 16.27 -16.24
C LYS A 431 27.26 17.34 -15.17
N GLU A 432 27.26 16.97 -13.89
CA GLU A 432 27.36 17.93 -12.78
C GLU A 432 28.84 18.23 -12.53
N PRO A 433 29.42 19.33 -13.07
CA PRO A 433 30.75 19.73 -12.65
C PRO A 433 30.72 19.98 -11.14
N ALA A 434 31.80 19.61 -10.45
CA ALA A 434 32.02 19.82 -9.03
C ALA A 434 31.80 21.30 -8.61
N SER A 435 30.55 21.69 -8.41
CA SER A 435 30.17 23.01 -7.91
C SER A 435 29.91 22.91 -6.41
N ALA A 436 30.98 22.69 -5.65
CA ALA A 436 31.10 23.04 -4.22
C ALA A 436 32.48 22.63 -3.67
N GLU A 437 33.58 23.14 -4.24
CA GLU A 437 34.69 23.53 -3.37
C GLU A 437 34.34 24.92 -2.82
N PRO A 438 34.20 25.09 -1.49
CA PRO A 438 34.20 26.44 -0.94
C PRO A 438 35.61 26.97 -1.12
N GLU A 439 35.78 27.95 -2.01
CA GLU A 439 36.95 28.81 -1.99
C GLU A 439 37.06 29.40 -0.58
N ALA A 440 38.07 28.92 0.16
CA ALA A 440 38.49 29.55 1.39
C ALA A 440 39.17 30.87 1.02
N GLY A 441 38.42 31.96 1.14
CA GLY A 441 38.89 33.34 1.16
C GLY A 441 38.63 33.94 2.53
#